data_AF-A0A6M0G9C3-F1
#
_entry.id   AF-A0A6M0G9C3-F1
#
_cell.length_a   1.000
_cell.length_b   1.000
_cell.length_c   1.000
_cell.angle_alpha   90.00
_cell.angle_beta   90.00
_cell.angle_gamma   90.00
#
_symmetry.space_group_name_H-M   'P 1'
#
loop_
_entity.id
_entity.type
_entity.pdbx_description
1 polymer ?
#
loop_
_entity_poly.entity_id
_entity_poly.type
_entity_poly.pdbx_seq_one_letter_code
_entity_poly.pdbx_strand_id
1 'polypeptide(L)'
;MSSFTPTSKRLACDICGDTSGKCRVHKGGEILLCMPFSNARFGEIQNGYKCIKEDKGKGWSTWKIDNTQEWTQQQRQEWKQRLEARRRQQASEDEARASRALSEQQRHEQYSALLSELPSELHPDDRADLVRRGFTDELIELAGFKSVNNWQRLRRKYGNLLPKYSKLLPGVSQDSSFLLTRAGYLCPVRNADGLIVALQLRLRQVDSDWQSRYLWLSSRTKKNPAGQSPHIHRQGFSELPLAVHKPKGKPQGIALAEGVGVKPFLVSQRLNLFTIGAAGGQWASSPNLLKEWLEKAFGETGVREVRIFPDGGDILNKSVMNRWERVISLLEEWGWSLQVGWWNQRNKSDPDIDELTDYTKVEYISPREFLALTSPKAKPDKKSTAAWRNWIASRQFTPTHSINQRFFDFPVNIPTSNAIIAGKDGLGGGKTSALIRFLARLGLGSRLIGY
;
A
#
# COMPACT_ATOMS: atom_id res chain seq x y z
N MET A 1 -23.49 9.48 11.76
CA MET A 1 -23.03 10.19 10.54
C MET A 1 -21.51 10.29 10.57
N SER A 2 -20.81 9.82 9.52
CA SER A 2 -19.34 9.87 9.46
C SER A 2 -18.83 11.30 9.62
N SER A 3 -17.98 11.55 10.62
CA SER A 3 -17.34 12.86 10.86
C SER A 3 -16.24 13.19 9.85
N PHE A 4 -16.02 12.31 8.86
CA PHE A 4 -14.99 12.43 7.84
C PHE A 4 -15.59 12.58 6.44
N THR A 5 -15.12 13.58 5.71
CA THR A 5 -15.49 13.87 4.31
C THR A 5 -14.37 13.38 3.38
N PRO A 6 -14.67 12.58 2.34
CA PRO A 6 -13.71 12.25 1.29
C PRO A 6 -13.13 13.49 0.62
N THR A 7 -11.84 13.44 0.28
CA THR A 7 -11.25 14.47 -0.58
C THR A 7 -11.97 14.55 -1.92
N SER A 8 -11.94 15.74 -2.53
CA SER A 8 -12.56 16.01 -3.81
C SER A 8 -11.81 17.13 -4.52
N LYS A 9 -12.23 17.46 -5.74
CA LYS A 9 -11.67 18.62 -6.47
C LYS A 9 -11.84 19.96 -5.75
N ARG A 10 -12.76 20.06 -4.77
CA ARG A 10 -12.98 21.25 -3.93
C ARG A 10 -12.35 21.14 -2.54
N LEU A 11 -11.83 19.96 -2.18
CA LEU A 11 -11.26 19.65 -0.87
C LEU A 11 -10.10 18.67 -1.08
N ALA A 12 -8.93 19.19 -1.45
CA ALA A 12 -7.74 18.38 -1.63
C ALA A 12 -7.20 17.91 -0.27
N CYS A 13 -6.44 16.82 -0.25
CA CYS A 13 -5.64 16.47 0.93
C CYS A 13 -4.45 17.42 1.00
N ASP A 14 -4.28 18.16 2.09
CA ASP A 14 -3.16 19.10 2.23
C ASP A 14 -1.80 18.41 2.34
N ILE A 15 -1.78 17.12 2.69
CA ILE A 15 -0.55 16.33 2.84
C ILE A 15 -0.07 15.78 1.51
N CYS A 16 -0.96 15.18 0.73
CA CYS A 16 -0.59 14.48 -0.51
C CYS A 16 -1.22 15.07 -1.77
N GLY A 17 -2.03 16.12 -1.68
CA GLY A 17 -2.74 16.72 -2.80
C GLY A 17 -3.83 15.84 -3.43
N ASP A 18 -4.23 14.74 -2.78
CA ASP A 18 -5.27 13.86 -3.31
C ASP A 18 -6.60 14.60 -3.46
N THR A 19 -7.22 14.48 -4.63
CA THR A 19 -8.55 15.03 -4.94
C THR A 19 -9.53 13.94 -5.41
N SER A 20 -9.11 12.67 -5.37
CA SER A 20 -9.87 11.54 -5.91
C SER A 20 -10.84 10.91 -4.91
N GLY A 21 -10.83 11.36 -3.65
CA GLY A 21 -11.62 10.75 -2.59
C GLY A 21 -10.96 9.53 -1.98
N LYS A 22 -9.63 9.40 -2.10
CA LYS A 22 -8.87 8.36 -1.38
C LYS A 22 -8.55 8.81 0.03
N CYS A 23 -8.20 10.08 0.23
CA CYS A 23 -7.99 10.64 1.57
C CYS A 23 -9.32 11.09 2.23
N ARG A 24 -9.28 11.39 3.53
CA ARG A 24 -10.43 11.90 4.28
C ARG A 24 -10.02 13.09 5.15
N VAL A 25 -10.90 14.07 5.27
CA VAL A 25 -10.72 15.24 6.14
C VAL A 25 -11.83 15.24 7.18
N HIS A 26 -11.49 15.38 8.45
CA HIS A 26 -12.48 15.47 9.53
C HIS A 26 -13.26 16.80 9.43
N LYS A 27 -14.52 16.81 9.88
CA LYS A 27 -15.31 18.04 10.03
C LYS A 27 -14.54 19.02 10.93
N GLY A 28 -14.16 20.18 10.39
CA GLY A 28 -13.29 21.16 11.05
C GLY A 28 -11.85 21.22 10.54
N GLY A 29 -11.42 20.33 9.64
CA GLY A 29 -10.10 20.41 8.97
C GLY A 29 -8.90 19.99 9.83
N GLU A 30 -9.09 19.81 11.14
CA GLU A 30 -7.99 19.54 12.07
C GLU A 30 -7.32 18.18 11.91
N ILE A 31 -8.04 17.17 11.43
CA ILE A 31 -7.56 15.79 11.30
C ILE A 31 -7.69 15.33 9.85
N LEU A 32 -6.59 14.83 9.27
CA LEU A 32 -6.57 14.23 7.94
C LEU A 32 -6.19 12.75 8.01
N LEU A 33 -6.91 11.94 7.24
CA LEU A 33 -6.52 10.56 6.94
C LEU A 33 -5.88 10.53 5.55
N CYS A 34 -4.58 10.22 5.52
CA CYS A 34 -3.79 10.25 4.31
C CYS A 34 -3.46 8.83 3.84
N MET A 35 -3.92 8.47 2.64
CA MET A 35 -3.67 7.15 2.05
C MET A 35 -2.29 7.06 1.39
N PRO A 36 -1.81 8.06 0.62
CA PRO A 36 -0.48 8.01 0.02
C PRO A 36 0.68 7.92 1.01
N PHE A 37 0.48 8.39 2.24
CA PHE A 37 1.45 8.30 3.33
C PHE A 37 1.00 7.31 4.41
N SER A 38 0.27 6.25 4.05
CA SER A 38 -0.24 5.25 5.00
C SER A 38 0.86 4.55 5.80
N ASN A 39 2.07 4.48 5.26
CA ASN A 39 3.27 3.91 5.88
C ASN A 39 4.05 4.89 6.78
N ALA A 40 3.55 6.11 6.98
CA ALA A 40 4.20 7.08 7.85
C ALA A 40 4.21 6.64 9.31
N ARG A 41 5.34 6.90 9.97
CA ARG A 41 5.55 6.58 11.39
C ARG A 41 4.98 7.68 12.28
N PHE A 42 4.65 7.32 13.52
CA PHE A 42 4.23 8.30 14.50
C PHE A 42 5.30 9.39 14.70
N GLY A 43 4.88 10.66 14.64
CA GLY A 43 5.74 11.83 14.81
C GLY A 43 6.39 12.34 13.52
N GLU A 44 6.30 11.59 12.42
CA GLU A 44 6.80 12.01 11.11
C GLU A 44 6.08 13.27 10.63
N ILE A 45 6.79 14.19 9.97
CA ILE A 45 6.26 15.46 9.49
C ILE A 45 6.27 15.47 7.97
N GLN A 46 5.12 15.81 7.37
CA GLN A 46 4.96 15.95 5.93
C GLN A 46 4.12 17.18 5.63
N ASN A 47 4.65 18.10 4.82
CA ASN A 47 3.98 19.33 4.39
C ASN A 47 3.36 20.15 5.54
N GLY A 48 4.06 20.23 6.68
CA GLY A 48 3.57 20.94 7.87
C GLY A 48 2.51 20.19 8.68
N TYR A 49 2.25 18.91 8.39
CA TYR A 49 1.40 18.03 9.19
C TYR A 49 2.23 16.96 9.88
N LYS A 50 1.90 16.63 11.13
CA LYS A 50 2.52 15.57 11.91
C LYS A 50 1.63 14.33 11.95
N CYS A 51 2.20 13.16 11.69
CA CYS A 51 1.51 11.88 11.81
C CYS A 51 1.27 11.57 13.30
N ILE A 52 0.01 11.52 13.71
CA ILE A 52 -0.40 11.24 15.09
C ILE A 52 -0.84 9.78 15.28
N LYS A 53 -1.09 9.05 14.19
CA LYS A 53 -1.45 7.64 14.23
C LYS A 53 -1.08 6.94 12.93
N GLU A 54 -0.27 5.90 13.03
CA GLU A 54 0.09 5.01 11.93
C GLU A 54 -1.12 4.21 11.44
N ASP A 55 -1.04 3.68 10.22
CA ASP A 55 -2.09 2.83 9.69
C ASP A 55 -2.22 1.52 10.50
N LYS A 56 -3.45 1.21 10.91
CA LYS A 56 -3.79 -0.06 11.58
C LYS A 56 -4.43 -1.06 10.60
N GLY A 57 -3.98 -1.06 9.36
CA GLY A 57 -4.45 -1.95 8.28
C GLY A 57 -5.74 -1.51 7.60
N LYS A 58 -6.06 -0.21 7.65
CA LYS A 58 -7.19 0.39 6.90
C LYS A 58 -6.74 1.18 5.67
N GLY A 59 -5.43 1.32 5.44
CA GLY A 59 -4.86 2.06 4.32
C GLY A 59 -4.71 3.55 4.57
N TRP A 60 -4.78 4.02 5.82
CA TRP A 60 -4.63 5.44 6.16
C TRP A 60 -3.83 5.65 7.43
N SER A 61 -2.85 6.54 7.38
CA SER A 61 -2.28 7.20 8.55
C SER A 61 -3.09 8.46 8.89
N THR A 62 -3.06 8.87 10.15
CA THR A 62 -3.81 10.03 10.68
C THR A 62 -2.86 11.15 11.02
N TRP A 63 -3.21 12.37 10.62
CA TRP A 63 -2.36 13.53 10.68
C TRP A 63 -3.09 14.74 11.26
N LYS A 64 -2.33 15.66 11.86
CA LYS A 64 -2.77 16.99 12.30
C LYS A 64 -1.75 18.04 11.87
N ILE A 65 -2.14 19.31 11.78
CA ILE A 65 -1.20 20.42 11.57
C ILE A 65 -0.13 20.37 12.65
N ASP A 66 1.14 20.49 12.25
CA ASP A 66 2.26 20.56 13.17
C ASP A 66 2.45 22.00 13.67
N ASN A 67 1.71 22.37 14.71
CA ASN A 67 1.88 23.66 15.39
C ASN A 67 2.89 23.60 16.55
N THR A 68 3.83 22.64 16.55
CA THR A 68 4.80 22.46 17.65
C THR A 68 5.63 23.70 17.97
N GLN A 69 5.78 24.64 17.04
CA GLN A 69 6.48 25.89 17.27
C GLN A 69 5.70 26.84 18.20
N GLU A 70 4.37 26.81 18.15
CA GLU A 70 3.46 27.63 18.97
C GLU A 70 3.22 27.04 20.36
N TRP A 71 3.79 25.86 20.65
CA TRP A 71 3.54 25.16 21.90
C TRP A 71 4.25 25.82 23.07
N THR A 72 3.52 25.96 24.18
CA THR A 72 4.09 26.33 25.47
C THR A 72 5.13 25.30 25.93
N GLN A 73 6.05 25.69 26.82
CA GLN A 73 7.03 24.74 27.38
C GLN A 73 6.35 23.53 28.03
N GLN A 74 5.21 23.73 28.71
CA GLN A 74 4.42 22.66 29.29
C GLN A 74 3.88 21.69 28.21
N GLN A 75 3.30 22.20 27.12
CA GLN A 75 2.82 21.35 26.01
C GLN A 75 3.95 20.54 25.37
N ARG A 76 5.14 21.12 25.24
CA ARG A 76 6.34 20.40 24.74
C ARG A 76 6.78 19.31 25.70
N GLN A 77 6.76 19.56 27.01
CA GLN A 77 7.09 18.55 28.03
C GLN A 77 6.05 17.43 28.06
N GLU A 78 4.76 17.74 28.07
CA GLU A 78 3.67 16.76 28.01
C GLU A 78 3.75 15.89 26.74
N TRP A 79 4.11 16.50 25.60
CA TRP A 79 4.30 15.75 24.37
C TRP A 79 5.52 14.83 24.42
N LYS A 80 6.65 15.30 24.95
CA LYS A 80 7.84 14.44 25.16
C LYS A 80 7.50 13.27 26.07
N GLN A 81 6.78 13.51 27.17
CA GLN A 81 6.31 12.47 28.08
C GLN A 81 5.35 11.49 27.39
N ARG A 82 4.39 11.97 26.59
CA ARG A 82 3.49 11.10 25.80
C ARG A 82 4.25 10.28 24.77
N LEU A 83 5.24 10.86 24.11
CA LEU A 83 6.09 10.18 23.14
C LEU A 83 6.91 9.08 23.83
N GLU A 84 7.52 9.38 24.98
CA GLU A 84 8.25 8.41 25.80
C GLU A 84 7.34 7.31 26.32
N ALA A 85 6.18 7.64 26.87
CA ALA A 85 5.18 6.67 27.35
C ALA A 85 4.73 5.75 26.20
N ARG A 86 4.46 6.30 25.02
CA ARG A 86 4.09 5.51 23.83
C ARG A 86 5.24 4.64 23.32
N ARG A 87 6.47 5.15 23.34
CA ARG A 87 7.67 4.35 23.01
C ARG A 87 7.85 3.20 23.98
N ARG A 88 7.67 3.43 25.29
CA ARG A 88 7.72 2.37 26.32
C ARG A 88 6.60 1.36 26.13
N GLN A 89 5.37 1.81 25.85
CA GLN A 89 4.26 0.92 25.56
C GLN A 89 4.54 0.07 24.32
N GLN A 90 5.00 0.68 23.22
CA GLN A 90 5.31 -0.02 21.98
C GLN A 90 6.44 -1.04 22.20
N ALA A 91 7.51 -0.66 22.90
CA ALA A 91 8.60 -1.56 23.24
C ALA A 91 8.11 -2.76 24.06
N SER A 92 7.26 -2.54 25.07
CA SER A 92 6.66 -3.62 25.86
C SER A 92 5.74 -4.52 25.03
N GLU A 93 4.93 -3.95 24.14
CA GLU A 93 4.09 -4.74 23.22
C GLU A 93 4.93 -5.58 22.25
N ASP A 94 6.03 -5.02 21.74
CA ASP A 94 6.93 -5.72 20.83
C ASP A 94 7.73 -6.81 21.55
N GLU A 95 8.15 -6.60 22.79
CA GLU A 95 8.79 -7.60 23.65
C GLU A 95 7.82 -8.75 23.99
N ALA A 96 6.57 -8.43 24.31
CA ALA A 96 5.52 -9.42 24.53
C ALA A 96 5.20 -10.24 23.26
N ARG A 97 5.34 -9.65 22.06
CA ARG A 97 5.22 -10.38 20.79
C ARG A 97 6.45 -11.22 20.51
N ALA A 98 7.65 -10.69 20.73
CA ALA A 98 8.92 -11.37 20.51
C ALA A 98 9.02 -12.64 21.37
N SER A 99 8.68 -12.57 22.66
CA SER A 99 8.65 -13.72 23.57
C SER A 99 7.65 -14.82 23.17
N ARG A 100 6.64 -14.50 22.34
CA ARG A 100 5.63 -15.45 21.83
C ARG A 100 5.81 -15.82 20.37
N ALA A 101 6.89 -15.36 19.74
CA ALA A 101 7.23 -15.64 18.37
C ALA A 101 8.36 -16.66 18.28
N LEU A 102 8.37 -17.45 17.20
CA LEU A 102 9.54 -18.27 16.88
C LEU A 102 10.70 -17.38 16.45
N SER A 103 11.91 -17.75 16.87
CA SER A 103 13.14 -17.15 16.36
C SER A 103 13.28 -17.41 14.86
N GLU A 104 14.08 -16.60 14.17
CA GLU A 104 14.34 -16.78 12.74
C GLU A 104 14.92 -18.16 12.41
N GLN A 105 15.79 -18.68 13.29
CA GLN A 105 16.34 -20.03 13.18
C GLN A 105 15.25 -21.11 13.29
N GLN A 106 14.37 -21.01 14.29
CA GLN A 106 13.24 -21.93 14.47
C GLN A 106 12.25 -21.87 13.31
N ARG A 107 12.03 -20.67 12.73
CA ARG A 107 11.22 -20.51 11.51
C ARG A 107 11.89 -21.21 10.34
N HIS A 108 13.20 -21.03 10.16
CA HIS A 108 13.93 -21.66 9.08
C HIS A 108 13.87 -23.18 9.15
N GLU A 109 14.11 -23.77 10.32
CA GLU A 109 14.04 -25.23 10.50
C GLU A 109 12.66 -25.78 10.15
N GLN A 110 11.60 -25.12 10.64
CA GLN A 110 10.23 -25.58 10.39
C GLN A 110 9.76 -25.34 8.96
N TYR A 111 10.06 -24.18 8.36
CA TYR A 111 9.71 -23.90 6.98
C TYR A 111 10.51 -24.76 6.00
N SER A 112 11.79 -25.01 6.26
CA SER A 112 12.59 -25.90 5.41
C SER A 112 12.02 -27.31 5.41
N ALA A 113 11.69 -27.85 6.58
CA ALA A 113 11.04 -29.15 6.67
C ALA A 113 9.67 -29.16 5.99
N LEU A 114 8.85 -28.12 6.19
CA LEU A 114 7.56 -27.98 5.54
C LEU A 114 7.67 -27.98 4.03
N LEU A 115 8.58 -27.18 3.46
CA LEU A 115 8.78 -27.09 2.02
C LEU A 115 9.32 -28.40 1.44
N SER A 116 10.10 -29.16 2.20
CA SER A 116 10.60 -30.48 1.78
C SER A 116 9.52 -31.57 1.70
N GLU A 117 8.43 -31.42 2.48
CA GLU A 117 7.28 -32.34 2.44
C GLU A 117 6.32 -32.06 1.27
N LEU A 118 6.41 -30.87 0.66
CA LEU A 118 5.60 -30.52 -0.50
C LEU A 118 6.15 -31.18 -1.77
N PRO A 119 5.29 -31.47 -2.78
CA PRO A 119 5.72 -32.04 -4.04
C PRO A 119 6.92 -31.30 -4.64
N SER A 120 7.88 -32.07 -5.16
CA SER A 120 9.02 -31.51 -5.91
C SER A 120 8.55 -30.84 -7.20
N GLU A 121 7.66 -31.51 -7.91
CA GLU A 121 7.03 -31.00 -9.13
C GLU A 121 6.03 -29.89 -8.81
N LEU A 122 6.14 -28.79 -9.55
CA LEU A 122 5.17 -27.71 -9.50
C LEU A 122 3.90 -28.10 -10.27
N HIS A 123 2.78 -27.51 -9.86
CA HIS A 123 1.56 -27.54 -10.65
C HIS A 123 1.84 -26.97 -12.06
N PRO A 124 1.28 -27.55 -13.14
CA PRO A 124 1.54 -27.11 -14.51
C PRO A 124 1.37 -25.60 -14.73
N ASP A 125 0.26 -25.01 -14.25
CA ASP A 125 0.01 -23.57 -14.34
C ASP A 125 1.04 -22.71 -13.58
N ASP A 126 1.48 -23.17 -12.41
CA ASP A 126 2.46 -22.44 -11.60
C ASP A 126 3.84 -22.48 -12.28
N ARG A 127 4.22 -23.65 -12.84
CA ARG A 127 5.43 -23.80 -13.65
C ARG A 127 5.35 -22.94 -14.92
N ALA A 128 4.21 -22.93 -15.60
CA ALA A 128 4.02 -22.12 -16.80
C ALA A 128 4.13 -20.60 -16.49
N ASP A 129 3.59 -20.11 -15.37
CA ASP A 129 3.77 -18.70 -14.97
C ASP A 129 5.25 -18.37 -14.72
N LEU A 130 5.99 -19.24 -14.04
CA LEU A 130 7.41 -19.05 -13.77
C LEU A 130 8.26 -19.08 -15.05
N VAL A 131 8.04 -20.06 -15.92
CA VAL A 131 8.72 -20.15 -17.23
C VAL A 131 8.42 -18.92 -18.09
N ARG A 132 7.17 -18.46 -18.12
CA ARG A 132 6.77 -17.23 -18.83
C ARG A 132 7.49 -15.99 -18.29
N ARG A 133 7.83 -15.97 -17.00
CA ARG A 133 8.64 -14.90 -16.35
C ARG A 133 10.15 -15.08 -16.57
N GLY A 134 10.55 -16.11 -17.31
CA GLY A 134 11.95 -16.40 -17.65
C GLY A 134 12.72 -17.13 -16.57
N PHE A 135 12.05 -17.97 -15.78
CA PHE A 135 12.71 -18.98 -14.95
C PHE A 135 13.04 -20.24 -15.77
N THR A 136 14.27 -20.73 -15.63
CA THR A 136 14.66 -22.09 -16.02
C THR A 136 14.38 -23.07 -14.88
N ASP A 137 14.37 -24.37 -15.15
CA ASP A 137 14.18 -25.38 -14.09
C ASP A 137 15.23 -25.26 -12.97
N GLU A 138 16.49 -24.98 -13.31
CA GLU A 138 17.55 -24.71 -12.33
C GLU A 138 17.24 -23.50 -11.44
N LEU A 139 16.69 -22.43 -12.01
CA LEU A 139 16.30 -21.25 -11.25
C LEU A 139 15.08 -21.51 -10.36
N ILE A 140 14.14 -22.33 -10.82
CA ILE A 140 12.99 -22.75 -10.02
C ILE A 140 13.45 -23.56 -8.81
N GLU A 141 14.36 -24.51 -9.03
CA GLU A 141 14.96 -25.32 -7.97
C GLU A 141 15.73 -24.44 -6.97
N LEU A 142 16.59 -23.55 -7.46
CA LEU A 142 17.36 -22.63 -6.63
C LEU A 142 16.46 -21.70 -5.80
N ALA A 143 15.38 -21.19 -6.38
CA ALA A 143 14.42 -20.34 -5.68
C ALA A 143 13.62 -21.10 -4.60
N GLY A 144 13.49 -22.41 -4.74
CA GLY A 144 12.77 -23.27 -3.80
C GLY A 144 11.25 -23.06 -3.81
N PHE A 145 10.67 -22.67 -4.94
CA PHE A 145 9.22 -22.49 -5.07
C PHE A 145 8.48 -23.82 -4.93
N LYS A 146 7.32 -23.80 -4.29
CA LYS A 146 6.48 -25.00 -4.06
C LYS A 146 5.01 -24.71 -4.31
N SER A 147 4.37 -25.50 -5.16
CA SER A 147 2.93 -25.43 -5.36
C SER A 147 2.16 -25.94 -4.14
N VAL A 148 1.04 -25.30 -3.87
CA VAL A 148 0.12 -25.62 -2.77
C VAL A 148 -1.33 -25.52 -3.23
N ASN A 149 -2.19 -26.23 -2.52
CA ASN A 149 -3.64 -26.15 -2.69
C ASN A 149 -4.29 -25.29 -1.63
N ASN A 150 -5.60 -25.08 -1.76
CA ASN A 150 -6.41 -24.48 -0.70
C ASN A 150 -6.28 -25.31 0.58
N TRP A 151 -5.93 -24.68 1.71
CA TRP A 151 -5.74 -25.35 3.00
C TRP A 151 -4.82 -26.57 2.89
N GLN A 152 -3.56 -26.36 2.48
CA GLN A 152 -2.62 -27.45 2.21
C GLN A 152 -2.42 -28.31 3.47
N ARG A 153 -2.80 -29.58 3.40
CA ARG A 153 -2.65 -30.53 4.51
C ARG A 153 -1.18 -30.83 4.78
N LEU A 154 -0.80 -30.75 6.05
CA LEU A 154 0.54 -31.06 6.55
C LEU A 154 0.63 -32.54 6.93
N ARG A 155 1.75 -33.20 6.63
CA ARG A 155 1.88 -34.68 6.71
C ARG A 155 2.86 -35.17 7.78
N ARG A 156 3.73 -34.31 8.32
CA ARG A 156 4.74 -34.68 9.34
C ARG A 156 4.18 -35.45 10.55
N LYS A 157 4.86 -36.54 10.92
CA LYS A 157 4.63 -37.41 12.10
C LYS A 157 5.93 -37.63 12.92
N TYR A 158 5.84 -38.00 14.20
CA TYR A 158 6.93 -38.21 15.20
C TYR A 158 6.56 -39.48 15.97
N GLY A 159 6.80 -40.63 15.36
CA GLY A 159 6.24 -41.88 15.86
C GLY A 159 4.69 -41.83 15.90
N ASN A 160 4.11 -42.34 16.98
CA ASN A 160 2.64 -42.43 17.17
C ASN A 160 2.00 -41.11 17.67
N LEU A 161 2.80 -40.05 17.89
CA LEU A 161 2.34 -38.71 18.26
C LEU A 161 2.72 -37.73 17.14
N LEU A 162 1.82 -36.86 16.74
CA LEU A 162 2.10 -35.87 15.69
C LEU A 162 3.11 -34.82 16.23
N PRO A 163 4.28 -34.55 15.60
CA PRO A 163 5.10 -33.38 15.81
C PRO A 163 4.40 -32.32 14.99
N LYS A 164 3.40 -31.72 15.60
CA LYS A 164 2.69 -30.65 14.97
C LYS A 164 3.69 -29.53 14.70
N TYR A 165 3.74 -29.05 13.45
CA TYR A 165 4.35 -27.76 13.15
C TYR A 165 3.88 -26.76 14.20
N SER A 166 4.80 -25.97 14.75
CA SER A 166 4.45 -25.08 15.83
C SER A 166 3.26 -24.22 15.41
N LYS A 167 2.23 -24.15 16.24
CA LYS A 167 1.11 -23.20 16.05
C LYS A 167 1.59 -21.74 16.07
N LEU A 168 2.83 -21.51 16.50
CA LEU A 168 3.51 -20.22 16.46
C LEU A 168 4.20 -19.94 15.11
N LEU A 169 4.19 -20.89 14.17
CA LEU A 169 4.70 -20.67 12.81
C LEU A 169 3.66 -19.90 11.99
N PRO A 170 4.00 -18.74 11.40
CA PRO A 170 3.05 -17.99 10.59
C PRO A 170 2.50 -18.81 9.42
N GLY A 171 1.17 -18.83 9.31
CA GLY A 171 0.45 -19.55 8.26
C GLY A 171 0.09 -20.99 8.61
N VAL A 172 0.44 -21.51 9.79
CA VAL A 172 -0.01 -22.83 10.26
C VAL A 172 -1.31 -22.70 11.07
N SER A 173 -2.23 -23.64 10.90
CA SER A 173 -3.50 -23.70 11.64
C SER A 173 -3.28 -23.95 13.15
N GLN A 174 -4.26 -23.63 13.99
CA GLN A 174 -4.15 -23.83 15.44
C GLN A 174 -3.99 -25.30 15.85
N ASP A 175 -4.58 -26.20 15.08
CA ASP A 175 -4.45 -27.64 15.25
C ASP A 175 -3.22 -28.22 14.51
N SER A 176 -2.46 -27.35 13.83
CA SER A 176 -1.26 -27.67 13.05
C SER A 176 -1.42 -28.72 11.95
N SER A 177 -2.65 -28.94 11.50
CA SER A 177 -2.98 -29.90 10.45
C SER A 177 -2.88 -29.30 9.05
N PHE A 178 -2.94 -27.98 8.92
CA PHE A 178 -3.02 -27.28 7.65
C PHE A 178 -2.13 -26.05 7.58
N LEU A 179 -1.60 -25.80 6.39
CA LEU A 179 -1.14 -24.49 5.98
C LEU A 179 -2.34 -23.67 5.49
N LEU A 180 -2.47 -22.44 5.97
CA LEU A 180 -3.57 -21.54 5.67
C LEU A 180 -3.37 -20.86 4.30
N THR A 181 -3.39 -21.68 3.24
CA THR A 181 -3.13 -21.29 1.86
C THR A 181 -4.38 -21.23 1.00
N ARG A 182 -4.26 -20.52 -0.11
CA ARG A 182 -5.08 -20.71 -1.31
C ARG A 182 -4.26 -21.43 -2.38
N ALA A 183 -4.90 -21.89 -3.44
CA ALA A 183 -4.23 -22.49 -4.60
C ALA A 183 -3.23 -21.53 -5.25
N GLY A 184 -2.00 -21.98 -5.45
CA GLY A 184 -0.89 -21.17 -5.92
C GLY A 184 0.47 -21.77 -5.61
N TYR A 185 1.51 -20.95 -5.61
CA TYR A 185 2.86 -21.38 -5.22
C TYR A 185 3.47 -20.47 -4.15
N LEU A 186 4.22 -21.08 -3.24
CA LEU A 186 4.93 -20.43 -2.16
C LEU A 186 6.28 -19.90 -2.65
N CYS A 187 6.57 -18.67 -2.25
CA CYS A 187 7.85 -17.99 -2.35
C CYS A 187 8.51 -17.99 -0.97
N PRO A 188 9.56 -18.79 -0.73
CA PRO A 188 10.33 -18.71 0.50
C PRO A 188 11.03 -17.34 0.62
N VAL A 189 10.84 -16.66 1.75
CA VAL A 189 11.49 -15.38 2.04
C VAL A 189 12.68 -15.62 2.93
N ARG A 190 13.89 -15.44 2.36
CA ARG A 190 15.16 -15.60 3.06
C ARG A 190 15.68 -14.27 3.59
N ASN A 191 16.28 -14.28 4.77
CA ASN A 191 17.03 -13.14 5.30
C ASN A 191 18.48 -13.15 4.75
N ALA A 192 19.32 -12.18 5.13
CA ALA A 192 20.70 -12.11 4.61
C ALA A 192 21.60 -13.28 5.02
N ASP A 193 21.23 -14.00 6.09
CA ASP A 193 21.91 -15.22 6.54
C ASP A 193 21.44 -16.47 5.79
N GLY A 194 20.50 -16.32 4.84
CA GLY A 194 19.94 -17.43 4.06
C GLY A 194 18.82 -18.19 4.77
N LEU A 195 18.46 -17.80 6.00
CA LEU A 195 17.39 -18.41 6.80
C LEU A 195 16.02 -18.07 6.21
N ILE A 196 15.14 -19.07 6.09
CA ILE A 196 13.76 -18.87 5.64
C ILE A 196 12.93 -18.35 6.82
N VAL A 197 12.56 -17.07 6.77
CA VAL A 197 11.91 -16.38 7.91
C VAL A 197 10.42 -16.13 7.71
N ALA A 198 9.93 -16.25 6.48
CA ALA A 198 8.52 -16.16 6.12
C ALA A 198 8.25 -16.86 4.77
N LEU A 199 6.96 -17.01 4.46
CA LEU A 199 6.48 -17.49 3.16
C LEU A 199 5.48 -16.49 2.59
N GLN A 200 5.57 -16.22 1.29
CA GLN A 200 4.56 -15.46 0.56
C GLN A 200 3.92 -16.37 -0.50
N LEU A 201 2.60 -16.39 -0.57
CA LEU A 201 1.83 -17.16 -1.55
C LEU A 201 1.53 -16.28 -2.76
N ARG A 202 1.95 -16.70 -3.96
CA ARG A 202 1.41 -16.21 -5.22
C ARG A 202 0.16 -17.02 -5.56
N LEU A 203 -0.97 -16.35 -5.77
CA LEU A 203 -2.22 -17.00 -6.16
C LEU A 203 -2.17 -17.47 -7.62
N ARG A 204 -2.57 -18.73 -7.87
CA ARG A 204 -2.68 -19.30 -9.23
C ARG A 204 -3.72 -18.56 -10.07
N GLN A 205 -4.87 -18.29 -9.46
CA GLN A 205 -5.95 -17.52 -10.06
C GLN A 205 -6.29 -16.32 -9.17
N VAL A 206 -6.59 -15.19 -9.79
CA VAL A 206 -6.96 -13.95 -9.12
C VAL A 206 -8.37 -13.62 -9.59
N ASP A 207 -9.32 -13.65 -8.67
CA ASP A 207 -10.75 -13.58 -9.01
C ASP A 207 -11.18 -12.18 -9.50
N SER A 208 -10.36 -11.15 -9.30
CA SER A 208 -10.58 -9.78 -9.77
C SER A 208 -9.30 -8.95 -9.75
N ASP A 209 -9.24 -7.88 -10.56
CA ASP A 209 -8.11 -6.93 -10.60
C ASP A 209 -7.83 -6.22 -9.26
N TRP A 210 -8.80 -6.22 -8.34
CA TRP A 210 -8.67 -5.58 -7.02
C TRP A 210 -8.03 -6.49 -5.96
N GLN A 211 -7.93 -7.80 -6.23
CA GLN A 211 -7.37 -8.73 -5.27
C GLN A 211 -5.84 -8.80 -5.39
N SER A 212 -5.14 -8.74 -4.25
CA SER A 212 -3.69 -8.86 -4.23
C SER A 212 -3.26 -10.22 -4.81
N ARG A 213 -2.36 -10.17 -5.80
CA ARG A 213 -1.74 -11.35 -6.43
C ARG A 213 -0.93 -12.19 -5.45
N TYR A 214 -0.48 -11.56 -4.36
CA TYR A 214 0.37 -12.16 -3.33
C TYR A 214 -0.25 -12.02 -1.95
N LEU A 215 -0.11 -13.05 -1.12
CA LEU A 215 -0.58 -13.09 0.26
C LEU A 215 0.56 -13.54 1.19
N TRP A 216 0.77 -12.82 2.28
CA TRP A 216 1.64 -13.34 3.34
C TRP A 216 1.00 -14.53 4.03
N LEU A 217 1.77 -15.60 4.27
CA LEU A 217 1.31 -16.66 5.15
C LEU A 217 1.22 -16.13 6.58
N SER A 218 0.02 -16.23 7.14
CA SER A 218 -0.29 -15.76 8.48
C SER A 218 -1.42 -16.57 9.07
N SER A 219 -1.34 -16.86 10.37
CA SER A 219 -2.46 -17.38 11.14
C SER A 219 -3.26 -16.29 11.83
N ARG A 220 -2.81 -15.03 11.72
CA ARG A 220 -3.50 -13.85 12.21
C ARG A 220 -4.64 -13.48 11.26
N THR A 221 -5.86 -13.55 11.77
CA THR A 221 -7.06 -13.19 11.00
C THR A 221 -8.01 -12.37 11.88
N LYS A 222 -9.08 -11.83 11.29
CA LYS A 222 -10.13 -11.17 12.09
C LYS A 222 -10.75 -12.11 13.14
N LYS A 223 -10.84 -13.41 12.84
CA LYS A 223 -11.36 -14.44 13.75
C LYS A 223 -10.29 -14.99 14.71
N ASN A 224 -9.01 -14.79 14.40
CA ASN A 224 -7.87 -15.17 15.23
C ASN A 224 -6.88 -14.01 15.35
N PRO A 225 -7.21 -12.95 16.11
CA PRO A 225 -6.38 -11.74 16.20
C PRO A 225 -5.03 -11.98 16.92
N ALA A 226 -4.97 -13.04 17.73
CA ALA A 226 -3.77 -13.52 18.42
C ALA A 226 -2.90 -14.47 17.57
N GLY A 227 -3.33 -14.75 16.33
CA GLY A 227 -2.54 -15.55 15.40
C GLY A 227 -1.24 -14.85 14.99
N GLN A 228 -0.35 -15.63 14.38
CA GLN A 228 1.01 -15.21 14.05
C GLN A 228 1.06 -14.55 12.68
N SER A 229 1.74 -13.41 12.63
CA SER A 229 1.96 -12.64 11.41
C SER A 229 3.37 -12.91 10.85
N PRO A 230 3.65 -12.57 9.58
CA PRO A 230 4.99 -12.77 9.02
C PRO A 230 6.07 -11.90 9.68
N HIS A 231 5.70 -10.87 10.45
CA HIS A 231 6.64 -9.93 11.06
C HIS A 231 7.76 -10.65 11.82
N ILE A 232 8.97 -10.09 11.70
CA ILE A 232 10.12 -10.46 12.51
C ILE A 232 10.08 -9.61 13.76
N HIS A 233 10.12 -10.28 14.91
CA HIS A 233 10.08 -9.65 16.22
C HIS A 233 11.46 -9.79 16.86
N ARG A 234 12.13 -8.66 17.08
CA ARG A 234 13.40 -8.57 17.81
C ARG A 234 13.27 -7.53 18.91
N GLN A 235 14.26 -7.47 19.80
CA GLN A 235 14.26 -6.48 20.88
C GLN A 235 14.17 -5.06 20.28
N GLY A 236 13.11 -4.33 20.65
CA GLY A 236 12.90 -2.94 20.23
C GLY A 236 12.24 -2.72 18.87
N PHE A 237 11.91 -3.77 18.09
CA PHE A 237 11.14 -3.59 16.85
C PHE A 237 10.36 -4.83 16.38
N SER A 238 9.32 -4.58 15.60
CA SER A 238 8.50 -5.58 14.91
C SER A 238 8.27 -5.16 13.46
N GLU A 239 9.02 -5.75 12.52
CA GLU A 239 9.07 -5.31 11.11
C GLU A 239 8.64 -6.42 10.16
N LEU A 240 8.08 -6.08 8.99
CA LEU A 240 7.83 -7.07 7.95
C LEU A 240 9.17 -7.59 7.39
N PRO A 241 9.28 -8.89 7.10
CA PRO A 241 10.52 -9.44 6.56
C PRO A 241 10.83 -8.84 5.19
N LEU A 242 12.11 -8.53 4.98
CA LEU A 242 12.67 -8.22 3.67
C LEU A 242 13.31 -9.49 3.11
N ALA A 243 13.11 -9.75 1.83
CA ALA A 243 13.76 -10.87 1.16
C ALA A 243 15.17 -10.47 0.74
N VAL A 244 16.13 -11.37 0.93
CA VAL A 244 17.46 -11.24 0.37
C VAL A 244 17.66 -12.36 -0.65
N HIS A 245 18.04 -11.97 -1.85
CA HIS A 245 18.43 -12.85 -2.94
C HIS A 245 19.89 -12.59 -3.27
N LYS A 246 20.69 -13.65 -3.27
CA LYS A 246 22.11 -13.62 -3.63
C LYS A 246 22.31 -14.36 -4.96
N PRO A 247 23.15 -13.84 -5.86
CA PRO A 247 23.46 -14.56 -7.09
C PRO A 247 24.24 -15.85 -6.79
N LYS A 248 24.27 -16.80 -7.74
CA LYS A 248 25.14 -18.00 -7.63
C LYS A 248 26.63 -17.63 -7.44
N GLY A 249 27.07 -16.47 -7.95
CA GLY A 249 28.44 -15.97 -7.83
C GLY A 249 28.63 -14.91 -6.74
N LYS A 250 29.84 -14.31 -6.67
CA LYS A 250 30.08 -13.16 -5.80
C LYS A 250 29.27 -11.95 -6.30
N PRO A 251 28.39 -11.36 -5.48
CA PRO A 251 27.63 -10.19 -5.89
C PRO A 251 28.55 -9.00 -6.14
N GLN A 252 28.27 -8.25 -7.21
CA GLN A 252 29.07 -7.09 -7.65
C GLN A 252 28.50 -5.74 -7.18
N GLY A 253 27.34 -5.76 -6.53
CA GLY A 253 26.68 -4.56 -6.04
C GLY A 253 25.38 -4.91 -5.32
N ILE A 254 24.66 -3.88 -4.90
CA ILE A 254 23.48 -3.98 -4.06
C ILE A 254 22.28 -3.42 -4.82
N ALA A 255 21.13 -4.10 -4.73
CA ALA A 255 19.92 -3.71 -5.44
C ALA A 255 18.67 -3.70 -4.55
N LEU A 256 17.74 -2.78 -4.82
CA LEU A 256 16.37 -2.84 -4.33
C LEU A 256 15.41 -3.07 -5.51
N ALA A 257 14.58 -4.10 -5.41
CA ALA A 257 13.54 -4.42 -6.41
C ALA A 257 12.24 -4.85 -5.73
N GLU A 258 11.09 -4.37 -6.23
CA GLU A 258 9.79 -4.58 -5.59
C GLU A 258 9.38 -6.07 -5.53
N GLY A 259 8.71 -6.45 -4.45
CA GLY A 259 8.31 -7.84 -4.18
C GLY A 259 9.33 -8.58 -3.33
N VAL A 260 9.04 -9.85 -3.02
CA VAL A 260 9.92 -10.71 -2.19
C VAL A 260 10.29 -12.03 -2.87
N GLY A 261 9.65 -12.35 -4.01
CA GLY A 261 9.81 -13.60 -4.74
C GLY A 261 10.45 -13.40 -6.11
N VAL A 262 9.68 -13.69 -7.17
CA VAL A 262 10.11 -13.74 -8.58
C VAL A 262 11.02 -12.60 -9.01
N LYS A 263 10.53 -11.35 -8.97
CA LYS A 263 11.24 -10.18 -9.49
C LYS A 263 12.61 -9.97 -8.83
N PRO A 264 12.72 -9.78 -7.50
CA PRO A 264 14.02 -9.55 -6.87
C PRO A 264 14.96 -10.76 -6.99
N PHE A 265 14.43 -11.98 -7.09
CA PHE A 265 15.24 -13.16 -7.38
C PHE A 265 15.88 -13.06 -8.77
N LEU A 266 15.10 -12.77 -9.81
CA LEU A 266 15.61 -12.65 -11.18
C LEU A 266 16.59 -11.47 -11.34
N VAL A 267 16.31 -10.33 -10.71
CA VAL A 267 17.25 -9.20 -10.65
C VAL A 267 18.59 -9.66 -10.08
N SER A 268 18.57 -10.40 -8.98
CA SER A 268 19.79 -10.92 -8.37
C SER A 268 20.57 -11.84 -9.31
N GLN A 269 19.90 -12.84 -9.89
CA GLN A 269 20.57 -13.83 -10.72
C GLN A 269 21.07 -13.26 -12.06
N ARG A 270 20.31 -12.36 -12.69
CA ARG A 270 20.63 -11.85 -14.03
C ARG A 270 21.60 -10.68 -14.02
N LEU A 271 21.56 -9.84 -12.98
CA LEU A 271 22.45 -8.68 -12.86
C LEU A 271 23.64 -8.93 -11.91
N ASN A 272 23.72 -10.13 -11.32
CA ASN A 272 24.75 -10.49 -10.33
C ASN A 272 24.80 -9.52 -9.14
N LEU A 273 23.63 -9.13 -8.61
CA LEU A 273 23.47 -8.17 -7.52
C LEU A 273 22.92 -8.84 -6.25
N PHE A 274 23.42 -8.42 -5.09
CA PHE A 274 22.78 -8.69 -3.81
C PHE A 274 21.47 -7.91 -3.75
N THR A 275 20.34 -8.58 -3.89
CA THR A 275 19.05 -7.91 -4.08
C THR A 275 18.17 -8.04 -2.85
N ILE A 276 17.76 -6.89 -2.29
CA ILE A 276 16.85 -6.80 -1.15
C ILE A 276 15.44 -6.46 -1.67
N GLY A 277 14.53 -7.42 -1.57
CA GLY A 277 13.14 -7.28 -1.95
C GLY A 277 12.22 -6.88 -0.78
N ALA A 278 11.26 -6.00 -1.05
CA ALA A 278 10.17 -5.66 -0.12
C ALA A 278 8.80 -5.83 -0.77
N ALA A 279 7.88 -6.51 -0.07
CA ALA A 279 6.50 -6.65 -0.53
C ALA A 279 5.83 -5.27 -0.64
N GLY A 280 5.31 -4.93 -1.80
CA GLY A 280 4.70 -3.61 -2.02
C GLY A 280 5.69 -2.47 -1.87
N GLY A 281 6.99 -2.70 -2.10
CA GLY A 281 8.06 -1.70 -2.04
C GLY A 281 8.24 -1.01 -0.68
N GLN A 282 7.87 -1.67 0.41
CA GLN A 282 7.81 -1.07 1.75
C GLN A 282 9.14 -1.16 2.54
N TRP A 283 10.29 -0.89 1.92
CA TRP A 283 11.59 -0.94 2.63
C TRP A 283 11.65 0.02 3.82
N ALA A 284 11.15 1.25 3.67
CA ALA A 284 11.12 2.26 4.75
C ALA A 284 10.20 1.89 5.92
N SER A 285 9.37 0.84 5.78
CA SER A 285 8.59 0.28 6.89
C SER A 285 9.38 -0.73 7.72
N SER A 286 10.49 -1.26 7.19
CA SER A 286 11.40 -2.20 7.87
C SER A 286 12.85 -1.68 7.92
N PRO A 287 13.12 -0.47 8.45
CA PRO A 287 14.43 0.16 8.43
C PRO A 287 15.49 -0.55 9.27
N ASN A 288 15.13 -1.24 10.37
CA ASN A 288 16.12 -1.97 11.16
C ASN A 288 16.65 -3.16 10.36
N LEU A 289 15.74 -3.94 9.76
CA LEU A 289 16.11 -5.03 8.87
C LEU A 289 16.83 -4.53 7.62
N LEU A 290 16.36 -3.44 7.01
CA LEU A 290 16.98 -2.85 5.82
C LEU A 290 18.42 -2.46 6.10
N LYS A 291 18.67 -1.73 7.19
CA LYS A 291 20.00 -1.27 7.56
C LYS A 291 20.93 -2.47 7.78
N GLU A 292 20.51 -3.48 8.53
CA GLU A 292 21.31 -4.69 8.76
C GLU A 292 21.65 -5.43 7.46
N TRP A 293 20.68 -5.59 6.56
CA TRP A 293 20.88 -6.27 5.28
C TRP A 293 21.79 -5.49 4.33
N LEU A 294 21.72 -4.16 4.34
CA LEU A 294 22.63 -3.32 3.58
C LEU A 294 24.07 -3.43 4.10
N GLU A 295 24.28 -3.40 5.42
CA GLU A 295 25.63 -3.58 5.99
C GLU A 295 26.21 -4.97 5.66
N LYS A 296 25.39 -6.02 5.72
CA LYS A 296 25.81 -7.37 5.27
C LYS A 296 26.13 -7.41 3.78
N ALA A 297 25.30 -6.77 2.95
CA ALA A 297 25.53 -6.67 1.52
C ALA A 297 26.83 -5.90 1.20
N PHE A 298 27.14 -4.85 1.95
CA PHE A 298 28.42 -4.14 1.85
C PHE A 298 29.60 -5.03 2.25
N GLY A 299 29.47 -5.83 3.32
CA GLY A 299 30.50 -6.80 3.69
C GLY A 299 30.82 -7.84 2.60
N GLU A 300 29.82 -8.23 1.79
CA GLU A 300 30.00 -9.20 0.71
C GLU A 300 30.46 -8.58 -0.63
N THR A 301 29.96 -7.37 -0.93
CA THR A 301 30.20 -6.70 -2.21
C THR A 301 31.40 -5.74 -2.18
N GLY A 302 31.67 -5.12 -1.04
CA GLY A 302 32.59 -3.99 -0.89
C GLY A 302 32.08 -2.67 -1.49
N VAL A 303 30.80 -2.61 -1.91
CA VAL A 303 30.22 -1.48 -2.64
C VAL A 303 29.21 -0.73 -1.77
N ARG A 304 29.42 0.58 -1.57
CA ARG A 304 28.52 1.46 -0.80
C ARG A 304 27.55 2.25 -1.69
N GLU A 305 27.07 1.59 -2.73
CA GLU A 305 26.09 2.09 -3.69
C GLU A 305 24.90 1.12 -3.77
N VAL A 306 23.68 1.66 -3.78
CA VAL A 306 22.45 0.89 -3.95
C VAL A 306 21.78 1.27 -5.27
N ARG A 307 21.54 0.26 -6.11
CA ARG A 307 20.78 0.40 -7.36
C ARG A 307 19.30 0.13 -7.11
N ILE A 308 18.46 1.08 -7.44
CA ILE A 308 17.02 1.00 -7.27
C ILE A 308 16.40 0.68 -8.63
N PHE A 309 15.52 -0.32 -8.68
CA PHE A 309 14.77 -0.70 -9.89
C PHE A 309 13.27 -0.47 -9.69
N PRO A 310 12.73 0.70 -10.09
CA PRO A 310 11.30 0.99 -10.05
C PRO A 310 10.49 0.17 -11.06
N ASP A 311 9.20 -0.02 -10.75
CA ASP A 311 8.27 -0.72 -11.64
C ASP A 311 7.78 0.18 -12.78
N GLY A 312 7.33 -0.45 -13.87
CA GLY A 312 6.68 0.23 -14.97
C GLY A 312 5.48 1.05 -14.50
N GLY A 313 5.51 2.37 -14.75
CA GLY A 313 4.42 3.27 -14.39
C GLY A 313 4.41 3.81 -12.97
N ASP A 314 5.47 3.55 -12.19
CA ASP A 314 5.63 4.11 -10.85
C ASP A 314 5.56 5.64 -10.84
N ILE A 315 6.19 6.30 -11.82
CA ILE A 315 6.22 7.77 -11.96
C ILE A 315 4.83 8.41 -12.10
N LEU A 316 3.81 7.65 -12.48
CA LEU A 316 2.42 8.10 -12.63
C LEU A 316 1.62 7.98 -11.32
N ASN A 317 2.16 7.25 -10.33
CA ASN A 317 1.49 6.98 -9.07
C ASN A 317 2.16 7.75 -7.92
N LYS A 318 1.56 8.89 -7.56
CA LYS A 318 2.03 9.73 -6.46
C LYS A 318 2.27 8.98 -5.15
N SER A 319 1.43 8.01 -4.80
CA SER A 319 1.63 7.22 -3.58
C SER A 319 2.89 6.35 -3.65
N VAL A 320 3.23 5.86 -4.83
CA VAL A 320 4.45 5.09 -5.05
C VAL A 320 5.67 6.01 -5.08
N MET A 321 5.57 7.18 -5.71
CA MET A 321 6.66 8.15 -5.73
C MET A 321 7.00 8.68 -4.34
N ASN A 322 5.99 8.96 -3.50
CA ASN A 322 6.22 9.29 -2.09
C ASN A 322 6.91 8.15 -1.32
N ARG A 323 6.61 6.89 -1.66
CA ARG A 323 7.27 5.72 -1.07
C ARG A 323 8.73 5.64 -1.50
N TRP A 324 9.04 5.92 -2.77
CA TRP A 324 10.41 5.99 -3.26
C TRP A 324 11.20 7.12 -2.61
N GLU A 325 10.63 8.33 -2.53
CA GLU A 325 11.23 9.49 -1.87
C GLU A 325 11.66 9.14 -0.43
N ARG A 326 10.77 8.51 0.35
CA ARG A 326 11.10 8.08 1.73
C ARG A 326 12.27 7.09 1.80
N VAL A 327 12.30 6.11 0.90
CA VAL A 327 13.38 5.10 0.88
C VAL A 327 14.69 5.76 0.46
N ILE A 328 14.66 6.60 -0.57
CA ILE A 328 15.81 7.36 -1.05
C ILE A 328 16.38 8.23 0.08
N SER A 329 15.56 9.07 0.72
CA SER A 329 16.00 9.93 1.82
C SER A 329 16.58 9.13 2.98
N LEU A 330 15.96 8.01 3.34
CA LEU A 330 16.45 7.14 4.42
C LEU A 330 17.85 6.56 4.11
N LEU A 331 18.08 6.13 2.86
CA LEU A 331 19.37 5.59 2.45
C LEU A 331 20.44 6.67 2.35
N GLU A 332 20.11 7.85 1.83
CA GLU A 332 20.99 9.01 1.78
C GLU A 332 21.39 9.49 3.19
N GLU A 333 20.44 9.53 4.12
CA GLU A 333 20.68 9.83 5.55
C GLU A 333 21.66 8.85 6.20
N TRP A 334 21.67 7.58 5.75
CA TRP A 334 22.62 6.57 6.20
C TRP A 334 23.95 6.60 5.43
N GLY A 335 24.09 7.51 4.46
CA GLY A 335 25.31 7.75 3.70
C GLY A 335 25.52 6.79 2.52
N TRP A 336 24.45 6.19 1.98
CA TRP A 336 24.54 5.36 0.79
C TRP A 336 24.48 6.21 -0.48
N SER A 337 25.33 5.90 -1.46
CA SER A 337 25.18 6.42 -2.82
C SER A 337 24.07 5.65 -3.54
N LEU A 338 23.29 6.34 -4.36
CA LEU A 338 22.12 5.76 -5.01
C LEU A 338 22.14 5.98 -6.52
N GLN A 339 21.73 4.95 -7.24
CA GLN A 339 21.44 5.03 -8.68
C GLN A 339 20.06 4.44 -8.94
N VAL A 340 19.31 5.02 -9.87
CA VAL A 340 18.01 4.50 -10.29
C VAL A 340 18.12 3.96 -11.70
N GLY A 341 17.81 2.67 -11.88
CA GLY A 341 17.74 2.04 -13.19
C GLY A 341 16.53 2.56 -13.98
N TRP A 342 16.80 3.13 -15.14
CA TRP A 342 15.82 3.78 -16.00
C TRP A 342 15.98 3.32 -17.45
N TRP A 343 14.92 2.75 -18.02
CA TRP A 343 14.85 2.33 -19.42
C TRP A 343 13.59 2.91 -20.09
N ASN A 344 13.19 4.10 -19.62
CA ASN A 344 12.00 4.83 -20.07
C ASN A 344 10.66 4.12 -19.74
N GLN A 345 10.59 3.42 -18.60
CA GLN A 345 9.42 2.68 -18.10
C GLN A 345 8.33 3.57 -17.47
N ARG A 346 7.64 4.35 -18.31
CA ARG A 346 6.69 5.38 -17.90
C ARG A 346 5.29 4.87 -17.53
N ASN A 347 4.88 3.72 -18.04
CA ASN A 347 3.52 3.19 -17.95
C ASN A 347 3.52 1.75 -17.42
N LYS A 348 2.36 1.28 -16.95
CA LYS A 348 2.18 -0.10 -16.47
C LYS A 348 2.30 -1.19 -17.55
N SER A 349 2.29 -0.79 -18.82
CA SER A 349 2.53 -1.68 -19.96
C SER A 349 4.01 -1.86 -20.25
N ASP A 350 4.85 -0.97 -19.71
CA ASP A 350 6.29 -1.05 -19.92
C ASP A 350 6.84 -2.19 -19.06
N PRO A 351 7.82 -2.96 -19.57
CA PRO A 351 8.33 -4.11 -18.88
C PRO A 351 9.02 -3.71 -17.58
N ASP A 352 8.80 -4.52 -16.54
CA ASP A 352 9.58 -4.45 -15.31
C ASP A 352 11.01 -4.98 -15.55
N ILE A 353 11.92 -4.73 -14.62
CA ILE A 353 13.34 -5.12 -14.73
C ILE A 353 13.53 -6.64 -14.96
N ASP A 354 12.67 -7.48 -14.39
CA ASP A 354 12.71 -8.94 -14.57
C ASP A 354 12.11 -9.41 -15.91
N GLU A 355 11.45 -8.52 -16.64
CA GLU A 355 10.85 -8.79 -17.95
C GLU A 355 11.72 -8.29 -19.11
N LEU A 356 12.80 -7.56 -18.82
CA LEU A 356 13.78 -7.14 -19.84
C LEU A 356 14.60 -8.33 -20.37
N THR A 357 14.79 -8.34 -21.68
CA THR A 357 15.69 -9.27 -22.38
C THR A 357 17.05 -8.66 -22.69
N ASP A 358 17.15 -7.33 -22.67
CA ASP A 358 18.35 -6.57 -22.96
C ASP A 358 18.57 -5.50 -21.89
N TYR A 359 19.53 -5.76 -20.99
CA TYR A 359 19.87 -4.88 -19.88
C TYR A 359 20.75 -3.69 -20.28
N THR A 360 21.28 -3.65 -21.51
CA THR A 360 22.11 -2.52 -21.98
C THR A 360 21.32 -1.23 -22.15
N LYS A 361 19.99 -1.33 -22.23
CA LYS A 361 19.05 -0.21 -22.28
C LYS A 361 18.78 0.45 -20.92
N VAL A 362 19.28 -0.13 -19.85
CA VAL A 362 19.12 0.43 -18.50
C VAL A 362 20.19 1.50 -18.29
N GLU A 363 19.74 2.75 -18.32
CA GLU A 363 20.54 3.89 -17.89
C GLU A 363 20.44 4.06 -16.37
N TYR A 364 21.50 4.57 -15.75
CA TYR A 364 21.51 4.86 -14.32
C TYR A 364 21.42 6.37 -14.10
N ILE A 365 20.27 6.83 -13.62
CA ILE A 365 20.02 8.24 -13.30
C ILE A 365 20.11 8.49 -11.81
N SER A 366 20.31 9.75 -11.41
CA SER A 366 20.31 10.13 -10.00
C SER A 366 18.90 10.06 -9.38
N PRO A 367 18.79 9.88 -8.05
CA PRO A 367 17.50 9.96 -7.36
C PRO A 367 16.75 11.26 -7.63
N ARG A 368 17.47 12.39 -7.71
CA ARG A 368 16.89 13.71 -8.01
C ARG A 368 16.25 13.74 -9.39
N GLU A 369 16.91 13.21 -10.41
CA GLU A 369 16.35 13.11 -11.77
C GLU A 369 15.12 12.22 -11.78
N PHE A 370 15.19 11.05 -11.14
CA PHE A 370 14.05 10.14 -11.05
C PHE A 370 12.82 10.78 -10.38
N LEU A 371 13.00 11.48 -9.25
CA LEU A 371 11.91 12.17 -8.56
C LEU A 371 11.34 13.34 -9.39
N ALA A 372 12.14 13.95 -10.27
CA ALA A 372 11.70 14.99 -11.19
C ALA A 372 10.86 14.45 -12.37
N LEU A 373 10.92 13.15 -12.68
CA LEU A 373 10.12 12.51 -13.74
C LEU A 373 8.61 12.42 -13.42
N THR A 374 8.21 12.78 -12.20
CA THR A 374 6.81 12.76 -11.80
C THR A 374 5.97 13.70 -12.66
N SER A 375 5.11 13.12 -13.49
CA SER A 375 4.17 13.92 -14.29
C SER A 375 3.05 14.43 -13.37
N PRO A 376 2.80 15.76 -13.29
CA PRO A 376 1.56 16.23 -12.71
C PRO A 376 0.43 15.64 -13.56
N LYS A 377 -0.41 14.79 -12.96
CA LYS A 377 -1.58 14.24 -13.66
C LYS A 377 -2.36 15.39 -14.28
N ALA A 378 -2.35 15.48 -15.61
CA ALA A 378 -3.34 16.28 -16.32
C ALA A 378 -4.71 15.79 -15.84
N LYS A 379 -5.47 16.67 -15.18
CA LYS A 379 -6.83 16.35 -14.75
C LYS A 379 -7.58 15.97 -16.03
N PRO A 380 -8.24 14.80 -16.10
CA PRO A 380 -9.09 14.50 -17.25
C PRO A 380 -10.09 15.64 -17.39
N ASP A 381 -10.17 16.22 -18.59
CA ASP A 381 -11.05 17.34 -18.87
C ASP A 381 -12.48 16.91 -18.52
N LYS A 382 -13.05 17.57 -17.51
CA LYS A 382 -14.39 17.26 -16.98
C LYS A 382 -15.43 17.27 -18.12
N LYS A 383 -15.20 18.05 -19.17
CA LYS A 383 -16.11 18.23 -20.29
C LYS A 383 -16.18 17.03 -21.25
N SER A 384 -15.27 16.05 -21.15
CA SER A 384 -15.22 14.88 -22.04
C SER A 384 -15.97 13.64 -21.52
N THR A 385 -16.35 13.62 -20.24
CA THR A 385 -16.94 12.44 -19.60
C THR A 385 -18.37 12.14 -20.08
N ALA A 386 -18.73 10.86 -20.18
CA ALA A 386 -20.09 10.44 -20.53
C ALA A 386 -21.14 11.02 -19.56
N ALA A 387 -20.81 11.12 -18.27
CA ALA A 387 -21.66 11.75 -17.26
C ALA A 387 -21.88 13.25 -17.53
N TRP A 388 -20.87 13.99 -17.98
CA TRP A 388 -21.01 15.40 -18.37
C TRP A 388 -21.85 15.56 -19.64
N ARG A 389 -21.64 14.71 -20.64
CA ARG A 389 -22.47 14.69 -21.86
C ARG A 389 -23.94 14.41 -21.54
N ASN A 390 -24.20 13.41 -20.69
CA ASN A 390 -25.55 13.09 -20.23
C ASN A 390 -26.19 14.23 -19.42
N TRP A 391 -25.39 14.93 -18.60
CA TRP A 391 -25.86 16.10 -17.84
C TRP A 391 -26.19 17.31 -18.73
N ILE A 392 -25.42 17.56 -19.80
CA ILE A 392 -25.76 18.63 -20.77
C ILE A 392 -27.02 18.26 -21.56
N ALA A 393 -27.11 17.01 -22.04
CA ALA A 393 -28.28 16.52 -22.76
C ALA A 393 -29.56 16.62 -21.90
N SER A 394 -29.46 16.32 -20.60
CA SER A 394 -30.59 16.39 -19.67
C SER A 394 -31.01 17.81 -19.25
N ARG A 395 -30.36 18.87 -19.72
CA ARG A 395 -30.71 20.28 -19.41
C ARG A 395 -31.30 21.06 -20.58
N GLN A 396 -31.68 20.36 -21.65
CA GLN A 396 -32.42 20.93 -22.77
C GLN A 396 -33.93 20.84 -22.48
N PHE A 397 -34.48 21.89 -21.90
CA PHE A 397 -35.93 22.07 -21.76
C PHE A 397 -36.33 23.33 -22.52
N THR A 398 -37.40 23.24 -23.31
CA THR A 398 -38.06 24.40 -23.91
C THR A 398 -39.03 24.96 -22.87
N PRO A 399 -38.80 26.18 -22.34
CA PRO A 399 -39.70 26.75 -21.34
C PRO A 399 -41.05 27.07 -21.97
N THR A 400 -42.14 26.65 -21.34
CA THR A 400 -43.50 27.04 -21.75
C THR A 400 -43.76 28.53 -21.53
N HIS A 401 -43.08 29.12 -20.54
CA HIS A 401 -43.19 30.54 -20.19
C HIS A 401 -41.80 31.10 -19.85
N SER A 402 -41.50 32.30 -20.35
CA SER A 402 -40.27 33.03 -20.01
C SER A 402 -40.64 34.27 -19.22
N ILE A 403 -40.04 34.44 -18.04
CA ILE A 403 -40.29 35.57 -17.16
C ILE A 403 -38.99 36.34 -16.99
N ASN A 404 -38.98 37.62 -17.36
CA ASN A 404 -37.82 38.49 -17.21
C ASN A 404 -38.02 39.42 -16.01
N GLN A 405 -37.50 39.02 -14.86
CA GLN A 405 -37.60 39.76 -13.61
C GLN A 405 -36.31 39.64 -12.80
N ARG A 406 -35.96 40.71 -12.06
CA ARG A 406 -34.71 40.78 -11.29
C ARG A 406 -34.63 39.72 -10.19
N PHE A 407 -35.76 39.41 -9.56
CA PHE A 407 -35.90 38.32 -8.62
C PHE A 407 -37.10 37.49 -9.04
N PHE A 408 -36.94 36.17 -9.06
CA PHE A 408 -38.01 35.25 -9.32
C PHE A 408 -39.13 35.44 -8.29
N ASP A 409 -40.37 35.43 -8.77
CA ASP A 409 -41.58 35.25 -7.99
C ASP A 409 -42.53 34.34 -8.78
N PHE A 410 -43.32 33.54 -8.05
CA PHE A 410 -44.30 32.66 -8.67
C PHE A 410 -45.43 33.52 -9.28
N PRO A 411 -45.79 33.34 -10.56
CA PRO A 411 -46.90 34.07 -11.15
C PRO A 411 -48.23 33.72 -10.46
N VAL A 412 -49.17 34.65 -10.48
CA VAL A 412 -50.47 34.50 -9.79
C VAL A 412 -51.31 33.35 -10.39
N ASN A 413 -51.03 32.99 -11.64
CA ASN A 413 -51.82 32.03 -12.42
C ASN A 413 -51.19 30.64 -12.47
N ILE A 414 -50.46 30.22 -11.43
CA ILE A 414 -49.90 28.87 -11.38
C ILE A 414 -51.01 27.83 -11.12
N PRO A 415 -50.94 26.64 -11.74
CA PRO A 415 -51.88 25.58 -11.45
C PRO A 415 -51.85 25.21 -9.95
N THR A 416 -53.03 25.11 -9.34
CA THR A 416 -53.19 24.88 -7.89
C THR A 416 -53.32 23.41 -7.51
N SER A 417 -53.48 22.50 -8.48
CA SER A 417 -53.52 21.05 -8.27
C SER A 417 -52.93 20.31 -9.49
N ASN A 418 -52.45 19.07 -9.28
CA ASN A 418 -51.93 18.17 -10.30
C ASN A 418 -50.88 18.75 -11.28
N ALA A 419 -49.97 19.60 -10.79
CA ALA A 419 -48.91 20.17 -11.63
C ALA A 419 -47.52 20.04 -11.01
N ILE A 420 -46.52 19.83 -11.86
CA ILE A 420 -45.10 19.97 -11.53
C ILE A 420 -44.60 21.25 -12.18
N ILE A 421 -44.15 22.21 -11.37
CA ILE A 421 -43.61 23.49 -11.83
C ILE A 421 -42.09 23.43 -11.76
N ALA A 422 -41.43 23.54 -12.92
CA ALA A 422 -39.97 23.57 -13.02
C ALA A 422 -39.49 24.94 -13.51
N GLY A 423 -38.58 25.57 -12.75
CA GLY A 423 -37.98 26.87 -13.08
C GLY A 423 -36.52 26.72 -13.50
N LYS A 424 -36.15 27.27 -14.66
CA LYS A 424 -34.74 27.37 -15.10
C LYS A 424 -34.22 28.78 -14.79
N ASP A 425 -33.51 28.92 -13.67
CA ASP A 425 -32.98 30.20 -13.22
C ASP A 425 -31.58 30.04 -12.59
N GLY A 426 -30.73 31.06 -12.76
CA GLY A 426 -29.33 31.08 -12.30
C GLY A 426 -29.18 31.15 -10.78
N LEU A 427 -27.95 30.98 -10.27
CA LEU A 427 -27.70 31.20 -8.84
C LEU A 427 -27.97 32.68 -8.50
N GLY A 428 -28.57 32.94 -7.33
CA GLY A 428 -28.88 34.30 -6.87
C GLY A 428 -30.19 34.92 -7.38
N GLY A 429 -30.95 34.25 -8.26
CA GLY A 429 -32.20 34.80 -8.82
C GLY A 429 -33.42 34.86 -7.88
N GLY A 430 -33.25 34.80 -6.55
CA GLY A 430 -34.36 34.98 -5.60
C GLY A 430 -35.33 33.80 -5.41
N LYS A 431 -35.06 32.63 -6.02
CA LYS A 431 -35.91 31.41 -5.94
C LYS A 431 -36.35 31.00 -4.54
N THR A 432 -35.42 30.99 -3.59
CA THR A 432 -35.72 30.57 -2.21
C THR A 432 -36.69 31.55 -1.55
N SER A 433 -36.47 32.85 -1.73
CA SER A 433 -37.38 33.88 -1.21
C SER A 433 -38.77 33.81 -1.85
N ALA A 434 -38.84 33.52 -3.16
CA ALA A 434 -40.11 33.30 -3.87
C ALA A 434 -40.89 32.11 -3.31
N LEU A 435 -40.20 31.00 -3.08
CA LEU A 435 -40.80 29.78 -2.54
C LEU A 435 -41.31 29.99 -1.12
N ILE A 436 -40.54 30.70 -0.27
CA ILE A 436 -40.99 31.04 1.08
C ILE A 436 -42.25 31.92 1.03
N ARG A 437 -42.28 32.96 0.19
CA ARG A 437 -43.48 33.81 0.02
C ARG A 437 -44.68 33.02 -0.49
N PHE A 438 -44.46 32.11 -1.43
CA PHE A 438 -45.51 31.26 -1.96
C PHE A 438 -46.09 30.32 -0.90
N LEU A 439 -45.24 29.62 -0.14
CA LEU A 439 -45.67 28.74 0.95
C LEU A 439 -46.41 29.51 2.05
N ALA A 440 -45.96 30.72 2.39
CA ALA A 440 -46.62 31.58 3.37
C ALA A 440 -48.05 31.97 2.95
N ARG A 441 -48.31 32.15 1.65
CA ARG A 441 -49.66 32.45 1.12
C ARG A 441 -50.60 31.26 1.12
N LEU A 442 -50.09 30.03 1.10
CA LEU A 442 -50.93 28.82 1.03
C LEU A 442 -51.63 28.51 2.36
N GLY A 443 -51.11 28.99 3.49
CA GLY A 443 -51.70 28.75 4.81
C GLY A 443 -51.69 27.27 5.24
N LEU A 444 -50.89 26.42 4.60
CA LEU A 444 -50.82 24.97 4.83
C LEU A 444 -49.48 24.58 5.48
N GLY A 445 -49.52 23.52 6.31
CA GLY A 445 -48.31 22.88 6.82
C GLY A 445 -47.44 22.35 5.69
N SER A 446 -46.27 22.96 5.49
CA SER A 446 -45.42 22.72 4.33
C SER A 446 -44.05 22.17 4.73
N ARG A 447 -43.54 21.15 4.02
CA ARG A 447 -42.21 20.57 4.25
C ARG A 447 -41.31 20.81 3.05
N LEU A 448 -40.19 21.48 3.26
CA LEU A 448 -39.17 21.68 2.23
C LEU A 448 -38.23 20.47 2.20
N ILE A 449 -38.05 19.86 1.03
CA ILE A 449 -37.05 18.80 0.81
C ILE A 449 -36.10 19.28 -0.29
N GLY A 450 -34.84 19.55 0.08
CA GLY A 450 -33.75 19.80 -0.85
C GLY A 450 -33.17 21.22 -0.80
N TYR A 451 -31.91 21.28 -0.38
CA TYR A 451 -30.86 22.15 -0.92
C TYR A 451 -29.67 21.28 -1.29
#